data_AF-A0A3B0AUG6-F1
#
_entry.id   AF-A0A3B0AUG6-F1
#
_cell.length_a   1.000
_cell.length_b   1.000
_cell.length_c   1.000
_cell.angle_alpha   90.00
_cell.angle_beta   90.00
_cell.angle_gamma   90.00
#
_symmetry.space_group_name_H-M   'P 1'
#
loop_
_entity.id
_entity.type
_entity.pdbx_description
1 polymer ?
#
loop_
_entity_poly.entity_id
_entity_poly.type
_entity_poly.pdbx_seq_one_letter_code
_entity_poly.pdbx_strand_id
1 'polypeptide(L)' 'IRTIMQFIGVVDIQALFVEGMAEMPSRADAIKQEAIMKARELTKQF' A
#
# COMPACT_ATOMS: atom_id res chain seq x y z
N ILE A 1 -11.24 6.13 5.40
CA ILE A 1 -10.35 7.18 4.84
C ILE A 1 -10.78 7.59 3.42
N ARG A 2 -10.88 6.66 2.45
CA ARG A 2 -11.30 6.98 1.06
C ARG A 2 -12.55 7.86 0.97
N THR A 3 -13.61 7.53 1.69
CA THR A 3 -14.86 8.32 1.74
C THR A 3 -14.65 9.76 2.21
N ILE A 4 -13.82 9.97 3.23
CA ILE A 4 -13.48 11.30 3.75
C ILE A 4 -12.66 12.07 2.71
N MET A 5 -11.66 11.43 2.11
CA MET A 5 -10.80 12.03 1.09
C MET A 5 -11.60 12.47 -0.14
N GLN A 6 -12.52 11.63 -0.61
CA GLN A 6 -13.44 11.99 -1.70
C GLN A 6 -14.37 13.13 -1.32
N PHE A 7 -14.91 13.12 -0.09
CA PHE A 7 -15.77 14.18 0.41
C PHE A 7 -15.06 15.56 0.42
N ILE A 8 -13.77 15.62 0.75
CA ILE A 8 -12.98 16.86 0.73
C ILE A 8 -12.38 17.19 -0.65
N GLY A 9 -12.75 16.46 -1.70
CA GLY A 9 -12.37 16.75 -3.09
C GLY A 9 -11.11 16.06 -3.60
N VAL A 10 -10.51 15.13 -2.84
CA VAL A 10 -9.40 14.29 -3.34
C VAL A 10 -10.01 13.13 -4.14
N VAL A 11 -9.88 13.21 -5.47
CA VAL A 11 -10.52 12.27 -6.40
C VAL A 11 -9.59 11.14 -6.87
N ASP A 12 -8.27 11.36 -6.86
CA ASP A 12 -7.27 10.35 -7.18
C ASP A 12 -6.54 9.89 -5.91
N ILE A 13 -6.79 8.64 -5.52
CA ILE A 13 -6.28 8.06 -4.27
C ILE A 13 -5.76 6.66 -4.58
N GLN A 14 -4.43 6.56 -4.60
CA GLN A 14 -3.73 5.29 -4.62
C GLN A 14 -3.50 4.81 -3.18
N ALA A 15 -3.74 3.53 -2.92
CA ALA A 15 -3.53 2.91 -1.62
C ALA A 15 -2.73 1.61 -1.80
N LEU A 16 -1.69 1.43 -0.98
CA LEU A 16 -0.87 0.23 -0.94
C LEU A 16 -0.98 -0.38 0.46
N PHE A 17 -1.41 -1.64 0.53
CA PHE A 17 -1.57 -2.38 1.78
C PHE A 17 -0.48 -3.44 1.93
N VAL A 18 -0.04 -3.67 3.16
CA VAL A 18 0.95 -4.70 3.51
C VAL A 18 0.32 -5.57 4.59
N GLU A 19 -0.10 -6.78 4.21
CA GLU A 19 -0.97 -7.62 5.02
C GLU A 19 -0.48 -9.08 5.04
N GLY A 20 -1.03 -9.89 5.94
CA GLY A 20 -0.68 -11.32 6.04
C GLY A 20 0.63 -11.63 6.75
N MET A 21 1.40 -10.62 7.18
CA MET A 21 2.68 -10.81 7.89
C MET A 21 2.52 -11.55 9.24
N ALA A 22 1.44 -11.28 9.96
CA ALA A 22 1.15 -11.94 11.24
C ALA A 22 0.61 -13.38 11.07
N GLU A 23 -0.16 -13.61 10.00
CA GLU A 23 -0.72 -14.93 9.65
C GLU A 23 0.36 -15.86 9.06
N MET A 24 1.33 -15.30 8.33
CA MET A 24 2.45 -16.02 7.73
C MET A 24 3.81 -15.43 8.16
N PRO A 25 4.25 -15.61 9.42
CA PRO A 25 5.47 -15.01 9.93
C PRO A 25 6.72 -15.37 9.12
N SER A 26 6.79 -16.60 8.60
CA SER A 26 7.92 -17.06 7.76
C SER A 26 8.04 -16.32 6.43
N ARG A 27 6.96 -15.68 5.96
CA ARG A 27 6.94 -14.88 4.72
C ARG A 27 6.92 -13.38 5.00
N ALA A 28 6.92 -12.95 6.26
CA ALA A 28 6.80 -11.55 6.64
C ALA A 28 7.86 -10.67 5.96
N ASP A 29 9.12 -11.09 5.95
CA ASP A 29 10.19 -10.34 5.27
C ASP A 29 9.97 -10.24 3.76
N ALA A 30 9.52 -11.32 3.12
CA ALA A 30 9.21 -11.32 1.69
C ALA A 30 8.03 -10.37 1.37
N ILE A 31 6.96 -10.42 2.16
CA ILE A 31 5.80 -9.53 2.05
C ILE A 31 6.22 -8.07 2.18
N LYS A 32 7.08 -7.77 3.15
CA LYS A 32 7.63 -6.42 3.34
C LYS A 32 8.46 -5.96 2.14
N GLN A 33 9.35 -6.81 1.61
CA GLN A 33 10.17 -6.44 0.45
C GLN A 33 9.33 -6.21 -0.81
N GLU A 34 8.32 -7.06 -1.04
CA GLU A 34 7.40 -6.88 -2.16
C GLU A 34 6.64 -5.56 -2.06
N ALA A 35 6.16 -5.20 -0.86
CA ALA A 35 5.53 -3.91 -0.62
C ALA A 35 6.47 -2.73 -0.87
N ILE A 36 7.74 -2.82 -0.44
CA ILE A 36 8.74 -1.77 -0.71
C ILE A 36 8.96 -1.59 -2.21
N MET A 37 9.08 -2.69 -2.96
CA MET A 37 9.23 -2.62 -4.42
C MET A 37 7.99 -1.98 -5.08
N LYS A 38 6.79 -2.42 -4.70
CA LYS A 38 5.53 -1.83 -5.20
C LYS A 38 5.42 -0.34 -4.87
N ALA A 39 5.79 0.07 -3.65
CA ALA A 39 5.82 1.47 -3.26
C ALA A 39 6.76 2.30 -4.16
N ARG A 40 7.98 1.79 -4.40
CA ARG A 40 8.96 2.46 -5.29
C ARG A 40 8.43 2.61 -6.72
N GLU A 41 7.76 1.60 -7.25
CA GLU A 41 7.18 1.70 -8.60
C GLU A 41 6.03 2.71 -8.65
N LEU A 42 5.13 2.72 -7.66
CA LEU A 42 4.04 3.69 -7.59
C LEU A 42 4.57 5.13 -7.50
N THR A 43 5.65 5.37 -6.74
CA THR A 43 6.25 6.71 -6.63
C THR A 43 6.88 7.23 -7.93
N LYS A 44 7.15 6.38 -8.93
CA LYS A 44 7.63 6.85 -10.23
C LYS A 44 6.52 7.40 -11.12
N GLN A 45 5.27 7.04 -10.81
CA GLN A 45 4.07 7.40 -11.57
C GLN A 45 3.27 8.53 -10.88
N PHE A 46 3.71 8.94 -9.70
CA PHE A 46 3.16 10.03 -8.89
C PHE A 46 3.89 11.33 -9.19
#